data_AF-A0A1S4EH48-F1
#
_entry.id   AF-A0A1S4EH48-F1
#
_cell.length_a   1.000
_cell.length_b   1.000
_cell.length_c   1.000
_cell.angle_alpha   90.00
_cell.angle_beta   90.00
_cell.angle_gamma   90.00
#
_symmetry.space_group_name_H-M   'P 1'
#
loop_
_entity.id
_entity.type
_entity.pdbx_description
1 polymer ?
#
loop_
_entity_poly.entity_id
_entity_poly.type
_entity_poly.pdbx_seq_one_letter_code
_entity_poly.pdbx_strand_id
1 'polypeptide(L)'
;MNINMNHTDEPLEIQTGQEVTRIGHNEKKAEEAKCNSSNRQQVMLIILAMMTMLTLSGFTHPDALTDVSLLLIISGGIICLVSFLGYCGSCYNCPCMTALFGCIILLILVLQIAAGGLAFFYKQRVGDEIKLFLKDTIRDYYNVTPTNQSNTATLMWNYLMAQLSCCGVDDYTDFSMSPRWNSTGLQVPAACCNLIGNKFDFQPLDPDCVHTATDANSYYRIGCYETVNNFVMGHLEIVFWVVLGLGTFELILMLLAFCLSKSESKYENSCC
;
A
#
# COMPACT_ATOMS: atom_id res chain seq x y z
N MET A 1 37.16 -75.28 -0.51
CA MET A 1 37.32 -73.88 -0.08
C MET A 1 37.24 -73.01 -1.32
N ASN A 2 36.50 -71.90 -1.26
CA ASN A 2 36.12 -70.93 -2.32
C ASN A 2 35.08 -71.44 -3.33
N ILE A 3 33.81 -71.03 -3.24
CA ILE A 3 33.16 -69.70 -3.39
C ILE A 3 33.10 -69.25 -4.85
N ASN A 4 31.85 -69.21 -5.33
CA ASN A 4 31.29 -68.62 -6.55
C ASN A 4 31.82 -67.20 -6.87
N MET A 5 31.75 -66.82 -8.15
CA MET A 5 30.82 -65.77 -8.61
C MET A 5 30.87 -65.61 -10.13
N ASN A 6 29.75 -65.95 -10.77
CA ASN A 6 29.35 -65.49 -12.10
C ASN A 6 29.00 -63.99 -12.00
N HIS A 7 29.48 -63.18 -12.92
CA HIS A 7 28.93 -61.84 -13.17
C HIS A 7 28.47 -61.81 -14.64
N THR A 8 27.16 -61.78 -14.83
CA THR A 8 26.49 -61.42 -16.08
C THR A 8 26.05 -59.97 -15.94
N ASP A 9 26.60 -59.09 -16.76
CA ASP A 9 26.20 -57.69 -16.86
C ASP A 9 25.00 -57.56 -17.82
N GLU A 10 23.89 -56.97 -17.35
CA GLU A 10 22.84 -56.36 -18.16
C GLU A 10 22.41 -55.00 -17.54
N PRO A 11 21.80 -54.08 -18.32
CA PRO A 11 21.82 -52.63 -18.09
C PRO A 11 20.63 -52.12 -17.26
N LEU A 12 20.91 -51.41 -16.16
CA LEU A 12 19.90 -50.90 -15.20
C LEU A 12 19.90 -49.35 -15.06
N GLU A 13 20.43 -48.60 -16.04
CA GLU A 13 20.60 -47.14 -15.90
C GLU A 13 19.67 -46.30 -16.81
N ILE A 14 19.05 -46.89 -17.83
CA ILE A 14 18.19 -46.15 -18.79
C ILE A 14 16.73 -46.06 -18.32
N GLN A 15 16.25 -47.05 -17.56
CA GLN A 15 14.86 -47.06 -17.06
C GLN A 15 14.59 -46.01 -15.98
N THR A 16 15.56 -45.71 -15.11
CA THR A 16 15.42 -44.72 -14.03
C THR A 16 15.29 -43.28 -14.55
N GLY A 17 15.98 -42.92 -15.63
CA GLY A 17 15.90 -41.58 -16.24
C GLY A 17 14.55 -41.29 -16.91
N GLN A 18 13.98 -42.25 -17.64
CA GLN A 18 12.65 -42.10 -18.25
C GLN A 18 11.54 -42.08 -17.20
N GLU A 19 11.69 -42.80 -16.10
CA GLU A 19 10.68 -42.89 -15.04
C GLU A 19 10.67 -41.62 -14.18
N VAL A 20 11.84 -41.06 -13.84
CA VAL A 20 11.95 -39.74 -13.17
C VAL A 20 11.39 -38.61 -14.04
N THR A 21 11.64 -38.65 -15.36
CA THR A 21 11.09 -37.65 -16.30
C THR A 21 9.57 -37.78 -16.43
N ARG A 22 9.03 -39.01 -16.39
CA ARG A 22 7.59 -39.29 -16.44
C ARG A 22 6.88 -38.91 -15.14
N ILE A 23 7.52 -39.09 -13.99
CA ILE A 23 7.03 -38.64 -12.67
C ILE A 23 6.98 -37.11 -12.64
N GLY A 24 8.05 -36.43 -13.04
CA GLY A 24 8.06 -34.96 -13.13
C GLY A 24 7.05 -34.39 -14.14
N HIS A 25 6.77 -35.09 -15.24
CA HIS A 25 5.74 -34.71 -16.20
C HIS A 25 4.31 -34.88 -15.64
N ASN A 26 4.08 -35.94 -14.85
CA ASN A 26 2.79 -36.19 -14.21
C ASN A 26 2.54 -35.25 -13.02
N GLU A 27 3.58 -34.91 -12.26
CA GLU A 27 3.52 -33.89 -11.20
C GLU A 27 3.29 -32.50 -11.78
N LYS A 28 3.99 -32.11 -12.87
CA LYS A 28 3.71 -30.85 -13.59
C LYS A 28 2.27 -30.78 -14.08
N LYS A 29 1.74 -31.85 -14.69
CA LYS A 29 0.32 -31.89 -15.12
C LYS A 29 -0.66 -31.80 -13.96
N ALA A 30 -0.33 -32.38 -12.81
CA ALA A 30 -1.14 -32.28 -11.60
C ALA A 30 -1.10 -30.85 -11.01
N GLU A 31 0.06 -30.19 -11.01
CA GLU A 31 0.21 -28.78 -10.63
C GLU A 31 -0.47 -27.82 -11.61
N GLU A 32 -0.39 -28.06 -12.92
CA GLU A 32 -1.10 -27.31 -13.96
C GLU A 32 -2.62 -27.45 -13.82
N ALA A 33 -3.13 -28.66 -13.54
CA ALA A 33 -4.55 -28.89 -13.29
C ALA A 33 -5.03 -28.26 -11.97
N LYS A 34 -4.17 -28.28 -10.93
CA LYS A 34 -4.44 -27.65 -9.63
C LYS A 34 -4.40 -26.13 -9.73
N CYS A 35 -3.48 -25.55 -10.52
CA CYS A 35 -3.52 -24.14 -10.86
C CYS A 35 -4.81 -23.85 -11.65
N ASN A 36 -5.11 -24.52 -12.76
CA ASN A 36 -6.33 -24.26 -13.57
C ASN A 36 -7.66 -24.33 -12.78
N SER A 37 -7.74 -25.20 -11.76
CA SER A 37 -8.91 -25.31 -10.86
C SER A 37 -8.97 -24.18 -9.81
N SER A 38 -7.85 -23.91 -9.11
CA SER A 38 -7.75 -22.82 -8.12
C SER A 38 -7.84 -21.42 -8.77
N ASN A 39 -7.31 -21.30 -9.98
CA ASN A 39 -7.23 -20.10 -10.82
C ASN A 39 -8.61 -19.62 -11.24
N ARG A 40 -9.52 -20.51 -11.69
CA ARG A 40 -10.87 -20.08 -12.09
C ARG A 40 -11.68 -19.43 -10.97
N GLN A 41 -11.58 -19.93 -9.73
CA GLN A 41 -12.31 -19.33 -8.60
C GLN A 41 -11.58 -18.11 -8.03
N GLN A 42 -10.25 -18.16 -7.84
CA GLN A 42 -9.49 -17.03 -7.29
C GLN A 42 -9.38 -15.84 -8.26
N VAL A 43 -9.16 -16.08 -9.55
CA VAL A 43 -9.11 -15.01 -10.56
C VAL A 43 -10.48 -14.42 -10.79
N MET A 44 -11.56 -15.22 -10.78
CA MET A 44 -12.91 -14.69 -10.86
C MET A 44 -13.24 -13.85 -9.61
N LEU A 45 -12.78 -14.24 -8.41
CA LEU A 45 -12.93 -13.44 -7.18
C LEU A 45 -12.09 -12.16 -7.20
N ILE A 46 -10.84 -12.19 -7.68
CA ILE A 46 -9.97 -11.01 -7.81
C ILE A 46 -10.52 -10.05 -8.87
N ILE A 47 -10.98 -10.56 -10.01
CA ILE A 47 -11.62 -9.74 -11.06
C ILE A 47 -12.95 -9.19 -10.55
N LEU A 48 -13.77 -9.98 -9.85
CA LEU A 48 -15.03 -9.51 -9.29
C LEU A 48 -14.77 -8.46 -8.19
N ALA A 49 -13.76 -8.64 -7.35
CA ALA A 49 -13.29 -7.67 -6.35
C ALA A 49 -12.75 -6.39 -7.01
N MET A 50 -11.94 -6.53 -8.06
CA MET A 50 -11.43 -5.40 -8.83
C MET A 50 -12.57 -4.64 -9.52
N MET A 51 -13.53 -5.33 -10.13
CA MET A 51 -14.70 -4.73 -10.78
C MET A 51 -15.66 -4.09 -9.78
N THR A 52 -15.82 -4.65 -8.58
CA THR A 52 -16.58 -4.00 -7.48
C THR A 52 -15.87 -2.78 -6.94
N MET A 53 -14.54 -2.82 -6.75
CA MET A 53 -13.76 -1.65 -6.33
C MET A 53 -13.75 -0.54 -7.40
N LEU A 54 -13.63 -0.90 -8.68
CA LEU A 54 -13.68 0.04 -9.80
C LEU A 54 -15.07 0.66 -9.95
N THR A 55 -16.15 -0.12 -9.78
CA THR A 55 -17.51 0.44 -9.80
C THR A 55 -17.83 1.28 -8.56
N LEU A 56 -17.32 0.94 -7.38
CA LEU A 56 -17.40 1.79 -6.18
C LEU A 56 -16.74 3.16 -6.40
N SER A 57 -15.60 3.21 -7.10
CA SER A 57 -14.93 4.47 -7.45
C SER A 57 -15.72 5.36 -8.43
N GLY A 58 -16.65 4.77 -9.21
CA GLY A 58 -17.54 5.49 -10.12
C GLY A 58 -18.79 6.09 -9.45
N PHE A 59 -19.08 5.72 -8.19
CA PHE A 59 -20.26 6.21 -7.44
C PHE A 59 -19.97 7.33 -6.45
N THR A 60 -18.71 7.73 -6.25
CA THR A 60 -18.37 8.84 -5.34
C THR A 60 -18.49 10.20 -6.05
N HIS A 61 -19.50 10.99 -5.68
CA HIS A 61 -19.64 12.43 -5.99
C HIS A 61 -18.47 13.25 -5.40
N PRO A 62 -18.20 14.47 -5.89
CA PRO A 62 -16.90 15.12 -5.76
C PRO A 62 -16.76 15.81 -4.39
N ASP A 63 -15.91 15.24 -3.52
CA ASP A 63 -15.42 15.87 -2.29
C ASP A 63 -13.92 15.52 -2.10
N ALA A 64 -13.01 16.48 -1.88
CA ALA A 64 -11.53 16.33 -2.01
C ALA A 64 -10.80 15.33 -1.12
N LEU A 65 -11.47 14.56 -0.27
CA LEU A 65 -10.83 13.34 0.20
C LEU A 65 -10.66 12.30 -0.90
N THR A 66 -11.23 12.56 -2.09
CA THR A 66 -11.00 11.82 -3.30
C THR A 66 -9.52 11.72 -3.66
N ASP A 67 -8.66 12.71 -3.43
CA ASP A 67 -7.31 12.63 -4.00
C ASP A 67 -6.46 11.55 -3.31
N VAL A 68 -6.43 11.53 -1.98
CA VAL A 68 -5.72 10.47 -1.22
C VAL A 68 -6.40 9.11 -1.42
N SER A 69 -7.73 9.07 -1.42
CA SER A 69 -8.50 7.83 -1.61
C SER A 69 -8.34 7.27 -3.02
N LEU A 70 -8.28 8.13 -4.04
CA LEU A 70 -8.06 7.80 -5.44
C LEU A 70 -6.64 7.29 -5.65
N LEU A 71 -5.64 7.91 -5.04
CA LEU A 71 -4.27 7.40 -5.05
C LEU A 71 -4.18 6.00 -4.42
N LEU A 72 -4.92 5.74 -3.32
CA LEU A 72 -5.01 4.41 -2.72
C LEU A 72 -5.70 3.39 -3.64
N ILE A 73 -6.78 3.79 -4.31
CA ILE A 73 -7.49 2.91 -5.28
C ILE A 73 -6.60 2.60 -6.48
N ILE A 74 -5.94 3.61 -7.06
CA ILE A 74 -5.04 3.44 -8.21
C ILE A 74 -3.86 2.55 -7.84
N SER A 75 -3.19 2.83 -6.72
CA SER A 75 -2.05 2.02 -6.26
C SER A 75 -2.45 0.58 -5.94
N GLY A 76 -3.59 0.36 -5.28
CA GLY A 76 -4.16 -0.97 -5.06
C GLY A 76 -4.44 -1.72 -6.36
N GLY A 77 -5.02 -1.04 -7.36
CA GLY A 77 -5.26 -1.61 -8.69
C GLY A 77 -3.97 -2.05 -9.39
N ILE A 78 -2.90 -1.25 -9.32
CA ILE A 78 -1.59 -1.60 -9.88
C ILE A 78 -1.01 -2.83 -9.18
N ILE A 79 -1.07 -2.89 -7.84
CA ILE A 79 -0.58 -4.04 -7.06
C ILE A 79 -1.33 -5.32 -7.47
N CYS A 80 -2.66 -5.25 -7.61
CA CYS A 80 -3.47 -6.38 -8.08
C CYS A 80 -3.08 -6.82 -9.49
N LEU A 81 -2.88 -5.88 -10.42
CA LEU A 81 -2.48 -6.20 -11.79
C LEU A 81 -1.11 -6.88 -11.84
N VAL A 82 -0.11 -6.34 -11.13
CA VAL A 82 1.24 -6.91 -11.06
C VAL A 82 1.22 -8.31 -10.44
N SER A 83 0.41 -8.49 -9.39
CA SER A 83 0.23 -9.80 -8.75
C SER A 83 -0.41 -10.81 -9.70
N PHE A 84 -1.42 -10.39 -10.48
CA PHE A 84 -2.07 -11.22 -11.47
C PHE A 84 -1.11 -11.64 -12.59
N LEU A 85 -0.28 -10.72 -13.09
CA LEU A 85 0.74 -11.03 -14.10
C LEU A 85 1.77 -12.04 -13.57
N GLY A 86 2.25 -11.87 -12.34
CA GLY A 86 3.16 -12.83 -11.70
C GLY A 86 2.53 -14.22 -11.54
N TYR A 87 1.27 -14.27 -11.12
CA TYR A 87 0.52 -15.53 -10.98
C TYR A 87 0.28 -16.22 -12.33
N CYS A 88 -0.19 -15.48 -13.35
CA CYS A 88 -0.41 -16.01 -14.69
C CYS A 88 0.90 -16.45 -15.36
N GLY A 89 1.98 -15.68 -15.22
CA GLY A 89 3.30 -16.05 -15.74
C GLY A 89 3.72 -17.43 -15.27
N SER A 90 3.61 -17.68 -13.96
CA SER A 90 3.95 -18.98 -13.36
C SER A 90 3.01 -20.12 -13.77
N CYS A 91 1.73 -19.86 -14.06
CA CYS A 91 0.77 -20.94 -14.37
C CYS A 91 0.68 -21.30 -15.85
N TYR A 92 0.94 -20.34 -16.74
CA TYR A 92 0.89 -20.58 -18.19
C TYR A 92 2.24 -20.97 -18.78
N ASN A 93 3.29 -21.12 -17.95
CA ASN A 93 4.68 -21.42 -18.34
C ASN A 93 5.16 -20.55 -19.52
N CYS A 94 4.72 -19.28 -19.58
CA CYS A 94 5.00 -18.39 -20.70
C CYS A 94 6.16 -17.44 -20.33
N PRO A 95 7.37 -17.65 -20.87
CA PRO A 95 8.56 -16.89 -20.48
C PRO A 95 8.42 -15.41 -20.83
N CYS A 96 7.62 -15.07 -21.84
CA CYS A 96 7.30 -13.68 -22.19
C CYS A 96 6.52 -12.96 -21.08
N MET A 97 5.54 -13.62 -20.46
CA MET A 97 4.76 -13.05 -19.36
C MET A 97 5.58 -12.93 -18.07
N THR A 98 6.38 -13.95 -17.75
CA THR A 98 7.30 -13.93 -16.61
C THR A 98 8.39 -12.86 -16.77
N ALA A 99 8.90 -12.65 -18.00
CA ALA A 99 9.83 -11.58 -18.30
C ALA A 99 9.20 -10.19 -18.18
N LEU A 100 7.96 -10.01 -18.64
CA LEU A 100 7.20 -8.76 -18.49
C LEU A 100 7.01 -8.40 -17.01
N PHE A 101 6.65 -9.38 -16.16
CA PHE A 101 6.57 -9.19 -14.72
C PHE A 101 7.91 -8.70 -14.15
N GLY A 102 9.03 -9.35 -14.49
CA GLY A 102 10.37 -8.91 -14.07
C GLY A 102 10.71 -7.48 -14.52
N CYS A 103 10.35 -7.10 -15.75
CA CYS A 103 10.53 -5.74 -16.27
C CYS A 103 9.70 -4.70 -15.50
N ILE A 104 8.47 -5.03 -15.11
CA ILE A 104 7.62 -4.12 -14.32
C ILE A 104 8.20 -3.92 -12.92
N ILE A 105 8.67 -5.00 -12.26
CA ILE A 105 9.33 -4.89 -10.95
C ILE A 105 10.62 -4.06 -11.04
N LEU A 106 11.42 -4.22 -12.11
CA LEU A 106 12.59 -3.39 -12.35
C LEU A 106 12.23 -1.91 -12.51
N LEU A 107 11.15 -1.60 -13.23
CA LEU A 107 10.68 -0.23 -13.39
C LEU A 107 10.25 0.37 -12.04
N ILE A 108 9.54 -0.40 -11.22
CA ILE A 108 9.13 0.03 -9.86
C ILE A 108 10.37 0.34 -9.01
N LEU A 109 11.39 -0.52 -9.03
CA LEU A 109 12.64 -0.30 -8.29
C LEU A 109 13.34 1.00 -8.71
N VAL A 110 13.40 1.28 -10.02
CA VAL A 110 13.96 2.54 -10.53
C VAL A 110 13.15 3.75 -10.07
N LEU A 111 11.81 3.66 -10.15
CA LEU A 111 10.93 4.71 -9.66
C LEU A 111 11.08 4.94 -8.16
N GLN A 112 11.28 3.88 -7.37
CA GLN A 112 11.47 3.98 -5.93
C GLN A 112 12.79 4.68 -5.58
N ILE A 113 13.88 4.36 -6.28
CA ILE A 113 15.17 5.06 -6.11
C ILE A 113 15.03 6.54 -6.52
N ALA A 114 14.37 6.81 -7.65
CA ALA A 114 14.16 8.17 -8.14
C ALA A 114 13.30 8.99 -7.16
N ALA A 115 12.20 8.43 -6.67
CA ALA A 115 11.32 9.07 -5.68
C ALA A 115 12.05 9.35 -4.37
N GLY A 116 12.83 8.39 -3.86
CA GLY A 116 13.67 8.58 -2.67
C GLY A 116 14.71 9.69 -2.86
N GLY A 117 15.37 9.74 -4.02
CA GLY A 117 16.30 10.80 -4.38
C GLY A 117 15.63 12.17 -4.44
N LEU A 118 14.50 12.29 -5.15
CA LEU A 118 13.75 13.54 -5.25
C LEU A 118 13.25 14.02 -3.89
N ALA A 119 12.71 13.13 -3.05
CA ALA A 119 12.27 13.46 -1.70
C ALA A 119 13.43 13.97 -0.84
N PHE A 120 14.62 13.37 -0.97
CA PHE A 120 15.81 13.83 -0.24
C PHE A 120 16.29 15.21 -0.71
N PHE A 121 16.41 15.43 -2.02
CA PHE A 121 16.89 16.69 -2.58
C PHE A 121 15.90 17.86 -2.40
N TYR A 122 14.60 17.60 -2.56
CA TYR A 122 13.56 18.64 -2.55
C TYR A 122 12.71 18.63 -1.26
N LYS A 123 13.24 18.10 -0.15
CA LYS A 123 12.49 17.92 1.11
C LYS A 123 11.73 19.17 1.58
N GLN A 124 12.33 20.36 1.45
CA GLN A 124 11.70 21.62 1.88
C GLN A 124 10.51 21.96 0.98
N ARG A 125 10.73 21.96 -0.33
CA ARG A 125 9.68 22.25 -1.30
C ARG A 125 8.52 21.26 -1.22
N VAL A 126 8.83 19.96 -1.14
CA VAL A 126 7.81 18.92 -0.97
C VAL A 126 7.03 19.16 0.34
N GLY A 127 7.71 19.57 1.41
CA GLY A 127 7.05 19.88 2.67
C GLY A 127 6.08 21.06 2.58
N ASP A 128 6.48 22.14 1.92
CA ASP A 128 5.64 23.33 1.72
C ASP A 128 4.39 23.02 0.87
N GLU A 129 4.56 22.26 -0.21
CA GLU A 129 3.44 21.83 -1.07
C GLU A 129 2.47 20.92 -0.30
N ILE A 130 2.97 20.01 0.54
CA ILE A 130 2.14 19.17 1.41
C ILE A 130 1.37 20.05 2.42
N LYS A 131 2.02 21.03 3.04
CA LYS A 131 1.34 21.95 3.97
C LYS A 131 0.21 22.71 3.28
N LEU A 132 0.46 23.24 2.08
CA LEU A 132 -0.56 23.95 1.31
C LEU A 132 -1.75 23.04 0.98
N PHE A 133 -1.49 21.83 0.49
CA PHE A 133 -2.54 20.84 0.21
C PHE A 133 -3.37 20.48 1.46
N LEU A 134 -2.71 20.28 2.60
CA LEU A 134 -3.39 20.00 3.87
C LEU A 134 -4.26 21.18 4.32
N LYS A 135 -3.76 22.42 4.16
CA LYS A 135 -4.50 23.64 4.50
C LYS A 135 -5.73 23.81 3.62
N ASP A 136 -5.61 23.56 2.31
CA ASP A 136 -6.75 23.58 1.39
C ASP A 136 -7.79 22.52 1.78
N THR A 137 -7.34 21.35 2.26
CA THR A 137 -8.25 20.31 2.76
C THR A 137 -9.08 20.80 3.96
N ILE A 138 -8.46 21.52 4.92
CA ILE A 138 -9.19 22.15 6.04
C ILE A 138 -10.13 23.23 5.51
N ARG A 139 -9.63 24.13 4.66
CA ARG A 139 -10.39 25.25 4.11
C ARG A 139 -11.68 24.80 3.43
N ASP A 140 -11.57 23.84 2.53
CA ASP A 140 -12.62 23.49 1.59
C ASP A 140 -13.53 22.37 2.10
N TYR A 141 -13.05 21.51 3.00
CA TYR A 141 -13.77 20.31 3.42
C TYR A 141 -14.02 20.21 4.92
N TYR A 142 -13.33 20.96 5.78
CA TYR A 142 -13.65 20.91 7.20
C TYR A 142 -15.00 21.60 7.46
N ASN A 143 -15.94 20.89 8.09
CA ASN A 143 -17.27 21.39 8.39
C ASN A 143 -17.75 20.90 9.76
N VAL A 144 -18.07 21.85 10.64
CA VAL A 144 -18.67 21.57 11.95
C VAL A 144 -20.19 21.63 11.80
N THR A 145 -20.80 20.51 11.45
CA THR A 145 -22.26 20.39 11.47
C THR A 145 -22.72 19.90 12.86
N PRO A 146 -23.68 20.59 13.52
CA PRO A 146 -24.32 20.12 14.75
C PRO A 146 -25.18 18.87 14.56
N THR A 147 -25.59 18.61 13.31
CA THR A 147 -26.17 17.32 12.92
C THR A 147 -25.02 16.34 12.75
N ASN A 148 -25.17 15.09 13.20
CA ASN A 148 -24.16 14.01 13.15
C ASN A 148 -23.72 13.58 11.72
N GLN A 149 -23.70 14.51 10.76
CA GLN A 149 -23.20 14.41 9.41
C GLN A 149 -21.90 15.23 9.31
N SER A 150 -20.93 14.95 10.17
CA SER A 150 -19.56 15.35 9.86
C SER A 150 -19.17 14.62 8.57
N ASN A 151 -18.68 15.37 7.58
CA ASN A 151 -18.15 14.71 6.39
C ASN A 151 -16.87 13.96 6.76
N THR A 152 -16.47 13.03 5.91
CA THR A 152 -15.30 12.16 6.16
C THR A 152 -14.04 12.99 6.45
N ALA A 153 -13.90 14.19 5.87
CA ALA A 153 -12.75 15.07 6.05
C ALA A 153 -12.66 15.58 7.48
N THR A 154 -13.78 16.04 8.03
CA THR A 154 -13.89 16.50 9.41
C THR A 154 -13.57 15.36 10.38
N LEU A 155 -14.07 14.15 10.13
CA LEU A 155 -13.79 13.00 10.98
C LEU A 155 -12.30 12.61 10.96
N MET A 156 -11.69 12.58 9.78
CA MET A 156 -10.25 12.31 9.62
C MET A 156 -9.39 13.35 10.36
N TRP A 157 -9.70 14.63 10.18
CA TRP A 157 -8.99 15.71 10.88
C TRP A 157 -9.18 15.62 12.40
N ASN A 158 -10.40 15.39 12.88
CA ASN A 158 -10.66 15.25 14.31
C ASN A 158 -9.89 14.06 14.90
N TYR A 159 -9.89 12.92 14.20
CA TYR A 159 -9.12 11.76 14.62
C TYR A 159 -7.61 12.03 14.66
N LEU A 160 -7.07 12.64 13.60
CA LEU A 160 -5.66 13.00 13.52
C LEU A 160 -5.24 13.92 14.68
N MET A 161 -5.99 15.00 14.90
CA MET A 161 -5.73 15.97 15.96
C MET A 161 -5.79 15.34 17.36
N ALA A 162 -6.81 14.51 17.62
CA ALA A 162 -6.95 13.81 18.90
C ALA A 162 -5.83 12.78 19.12
N GLN A 163 -5.42 12.06 18.08
CA GLN A 163 -4.42 11.01 18.16
C GLN A 163 -3.01 11.58 18.34
N LEU A 164 -2.69 12.66 17.62
CA LEU A 164 -1.36 13.28 17.60
C LEU A 164 -1.22 14.44 18.59
N SER A 165 -2.29 14.83 19.30
CA SER A 165 -2.28 15.95 20.25
C SER A 165 -1.76 17.24 19.60
N CYS A 166 -2.39 17.60 18.49
CA CYS A 166 -2.07 18.77 17.66
C CYS A 166 -3.37 19.42 17.14
N CYS A 167 -3.28 20.61 16.56
CA CYS A 167 -4.42 21.35 16.03
C CYS A 167 -4.04 22.08 14.73
N GLY A 168 -4.80 21.83 13.66
CA GLY A 168 -4.52 22.42 12.35
C GLY A 168 -3.24 21.87 11.69
N VAL A 169 -2.81 22.48 10.58
CA VAL A 169 -1.60 22.08 9.87
C VAL A 169 -0.37 22.66 10.56
N ASP A 170 -0.35 23.99 10.71
CA ASP A 170 0.65 24.75 11.44
C ASP A 170 0.15 25.14 12.85
N ASP A 171 -1.12 25.55 12.96
CA ASP A 171 -1.81 25.80 14.23
C ASP A 171 -3.34 25.98 14.01
N TYR A 172 -4.08 26.29 15.08
CA TYR A 172 -5.52 26.53 15.03
C TYR A 172 -5.98 27.64 14.09
N THR A 173 -5.11 28.59 13.70
CA THR A 173 -5.50 29.68 12.81
C THR A 173 -5.79 29.18 11.39
N ASP A 174 -5.35 27.98 11.04
CA ASP A 174 -5.66 27.38 9.74
C ASP A 174 -7.17 27.21 9.50
N PHE A 175 -7.95 27.02 10.56
CA PHE A 175 -9.42 26.94 10.47
C PHE A 175 -10.06 28.27 10.09
N SER A 176 -9.43 29.41 10.41
CA SER A 176 -9.96 30.74 10.09
C SER A 176 -10.06 31.00 8.58
N MET A 177 -9.31 30.25 7.76
CA MET A 177 -9.36 30.33 6.31
C MET A 177 -10.64 29.70 5.72
N SER A 178 -11.33 28.85 6.47
CA SER A 178 -12.58 28.23 6.04
C SER A 178 -13.77 29.16 6.31
N PRO A 179 -14.54 29.56 5.28
CA PRO A 179 -15.77 30.34 5.47
C PRO A 179 -16.80 29.60 6.32
N ARG A 180 -16.82 28.26 6.25
CA ARG A 180 -17.72 27.41 7.03
C ARG A 180 -17.37 27.45 8.50
N TRP A 181 -16.08 27.36 8.84
CA TRP A 181 -15.60 27.46 10.21
C TRP A 181 -15.90 28.83 10.84
N ASN A 182 -15.65 29.92 10.10
CA ASN A 182 -15.81 31.27 10.63
C ASN A 182 -17.27 31.58 11.08
N SER A 183 -18.26 30.87 10.52
CA SER A 183 -19.66 31.00 10.90
C SER A 183 -20.03 30.34 12.25
N THR A 184 -19.15 29.50 12.80
CA THR A 184 -19.43 28.72 14.02
C THR A 184 -19.27 29.51 15.32
N GLY A 185 -18.45 30.57 15.32
CA GLY A 185 -18.07 31.30 16.53
C GLY A 185 -17.18 30.50 17.50
N LEU A 186 -16.65 29.35 17.07
CA LEU A 186 -15.71 28.53 17.84
C LEU A 186 -14.28 28.98 17.57
N GLN A 187 -13.44 28.95 18.59
CA GLN A 187 -12.00 29.24 18.47
C GLN A 187 -11.25 28.03 17.92
N VAL A 188 -11.55 26.82 18.40
CA VAL A 188 -10.90 25.58 17.99
C VAL A 188 -11.89 24.41 17.92
N PRO A 189 -11.63 23.38 17.09
CA PRO A 189 -12.36 22.13 17.16
C PRO A 189 -12.28 21.45 18.53
N ALA A 190 -13.32 20.73 18.93
CA ALA A 190 -13.32 19.93 20.15
C ALA A 190 -12.16 18.90 20.19
N ALA A 191 -11.76 18.37 19.03
CA ALA A 191 -10.64 17.45 18.90
C ALA A 191 -9.26 18.08 19.20
N CYS A 192 -9.14 19.41 19.21
CA CYS A 192 -7.92 20.11 19.63
C CYS A 192 -7.81 20.26 21.16
N CYS A 193 -8.91 20.03 21.88
CA CYS A 193 -8.95 20.11 23.33
C CYS A 193 -8.41 18.82 23.97
N ASN A 194 -8.05 18.91 25.25
CA ASN A 194 -7.84 17.72 26.06
C ASN A 194 -9.17 16.96 26.17
N LEU A 195 -9.17 15.68 25.82
CA LEU A 195 -10.37 14.85 25.75
C LEU A 195 -10.56 13.98 27.00
N ILE A 196 -11.81 13.73 27.38
CA ILE A 196 -12.17 12.82 28.47
C ILE A 196 -12.26 11.39 27.93
N GLY A 197 -11.71 10.43 28.68
CA GLY A 197 -11.98 9.02 28.43
C GLY A 197 -11.50 8.58 27.04
N ASN A 198 -12.45 8.18 26.18
CA ASN A 198 -12.14 7.71 24.84
C ASN A 198 -12.00 8.89 23.86
N LYS A 199 -10.82 9.01 23.24
CA LYS A 199 -10.51 10.05 22.25
C LYS A 199 -11.43 10.03 21.02
N PHE A 200 -12.12 8.92 20.74
CA PHE A 200 -13.06 8.80 19.62
C PHE A 200 -14.39 9.51 19.86
N ASP A 201 -14.73 9.84 21.10
CA ASP A 201 -15.97 10.54 21.43
C ASP A 201 -15.84 12.06 21.31
N PHE A 202 -14.60 12.55 21.09
CA PHE A 202 -14.25 13.97 20.93
C PHE A 202 -14.86 14.88 22.01
N GLN A 203 -15.02 14.36 23.23
CA GLN A 203 -15.60 15.08 24.35
C GLN A 203 -14.52 15.87 25.12
N PRO A 204 -14.55 17.22 25.13
CA PRO A 204 -13.57 18.02 25.85
C PRO A 204 -13.67 17.82 27.37
N LEU A 205 -12.51 17.80 28.02
CA LEU A 205 -12.37 17.82 29.49
C LEU A 205 -12.85 19.14 30.07
N ASP A 206 -12.53 20.23 29.39
CA ASP A 206 -13.03 21.57 29.67
C ASP A 206 -14.06 21.93 28.58
N PRO A 207 -15.36 22.01 28.91
CA PRO A 207 -16.40 22.36 27.95
C PRO A 207 -16.20 23.71 27.28
N ASP A 208 -15.51 24.67 27.93
CA ASP A 208 -15.26 26.00 27.38
C ASP A 208 -14.03 26.06 26.46
N CYS A 209 -13.22 24.99 26.38
CA CYS A 209 -12.00 24.96 25.57
C CYS A 209 -12.25 25.31 24.08
N VAL A 210 -13.41 24.93 23.54
CA VAL A 210 -13.76 25.23 22.14
C VAL A 210 -13.94 26.73 21.87
N HIS A 211 -14.21 27.53 22.90
CA HIS A 211 -14.32 28.98 22.84
C HIS A 211 -13.08 29.69 23.42
N THR A 212 -12.46 29.11 24.45
CA THR A 212 -11.33 29.65 25.19
C THR A 212 -10.21 28.61 25.33
N ALA A 213 -9.49 28.39 24.24
CA ALA A 213 -8.35 27.49 24.17
C ALA A 213 -7.11 28.09 24.83
N THR A 214 -6.48 27.31 25.69
CA THR A 214 -5.23 27.61 26.40
C THR A 214 -4.27 26.43 26.30
N ASP A 215 -2.99 26.65 26.58
CA ASP A 215 -1.99 25.57 26.56
C ASP A 215 -2.23 24.52 27.68
N ALA A 216 -3.09 24.83 28.66
CA ALA A 216 -3.45 23.92 29.75
C ALA A 216 -4.62 22.99 29.38
N ASN A 217 -5.54 23.43 28.52
CA ASN A 217 -6.75 22.69 28.16
C ASN A 217 -6.77 22.19 26.71
N SER A 218 -5.73 22.50 25.90
CA SER A 218 -5.71 22.19 24.47
C SER A 218 -4.30 22.13 23.87
N TYR A 219 -4.22 21.68 22.62
CA TYR A 219 -3.01 21.66 21.79
C TYR A 219 -3.08 22.68 20.64
N TYR A 220 -3.82 23.77 20.81
CA TYR A 220 -4.19 24.69 19.72
C TYR A 220 -3.02 25.36 18.98
N ARG A 221 -1.85 25.49 19.61
CA ARG A 221 -0.63 26.06 19.00
C ARG A 221 0.31 25.03 18.38
N ILE A 222 0.01 23.74 18.50
CA ILE A 222 0.87 22.65 18.03
C ILE A 222 0.35 22.18 16.68
N GLY A 223 1.05 22.50 15.60
CA GLY A 223 0.67 22.07 14.25
C GLY A 223 0.86 20.58 14.01
N CYS A 224 -0.12 19.94 13.38
CA CYS A 224 -0.06 18.50 13.09
C CYS A 224 1.02 18.12 12.08
N TYR A 225 1.32 18.99 11.11
CA TYR A 225 2.38 18.70 10.13
C TYR A 225 3.73 18.57 10.83
N GLU A 226 4.06 19.51 11.71
CA GLU A 226 5.35 19.52 12.40
C GLU A 226 5.47 18.35 13.39
N THR A 227 4.38 17.99 14.08
CA THR A 227 4.34 16.79 14.93
C THR A 227 4.62 15.52 14.14
N VAL A 228 3.98 15.35 12.97
CA VAL A 228 4.23 14.20 12.08
C VAL A 228 5.65 14.22 11.54
N ASN A 229 6.12 15.38 11.07
CA ASN A 229 7.47 15.54 10.56
C ASN A 229 8.52 15.18 11.62
N ASN A 230 8.34 15.62 12.86
CA ASN A 230 9.23 15.27 13.97
C ASN A 230 9.16 13.79 14.34
N PHE A 231 7.98 13.18 14.28
CA PHE A 231 7.84 11.74 14.45
C PHE A 231 8.61 10.97 13.36
N VAL A 232 8.44 11.36 12.09
CA VAL A 232 9.14 10.74 10.95
C VAL A 232 10.65 10.93 11.05
N MET A 233 11.12 12.14 11.36
CA MET A 233 12.55 12.44 11.51
C MET A 233 13.17 11.71 12.71
N GLY A 234 12.43 11.58 13.81
CA GLY A 234 12.85 10.80 14.99
C GLY A 234 12.92 9.29 14.71
N HIS A 235 12.12 8.80 13.77
CA HIS A 235 12.06 7.40 13.37
C HIS A 235 12.61 7.14 11.96
N LEU A 236 13.49 8.01 11.46
CA LEU A 236 14.03 7.92 10.11
C LEU A 236 14.79 6.61 9.88
N GLU A 237 15.41 6.06 10.92
CA GLU A 237 16.04 4.73 10.87
C GLU A 237 15.03 3.63 10.51
N ILE A 238 13.83 3.65 11.12
CA ILE A 238 12.78 2.67 10.83
C ILE A 238 12.34 2.80 9.37
N VAL A 239 12.13 4.04 8.92
CA VAL A 239 11.75 4.33 7.52
C VAL A 239 12.82 3.79 6.56
N PHE A 240 14.10 4.00 6.88
CA PHE A 240 15.21 3.49 6.07
C PHE A 240 15.17 1.96 5.96
N TRP A 241 14.99 1.24 7.08
CA TRP A 241 14.91 -0.22 7.06
C TRP A 241 13.71 -0.75 6.28
N VAL A 242 12.55 -0.08 6.38
CA VAL A 242 11.36 -0.44 5.60
C VAL A 242 11.62 -0.28 4.10
N VAL A 243 12.22 0.85 3.68
CA VAL A 243 12.53 1.12 2.27
C VAL A 243 13.59 0.14 1.74
N LEU A 244 14.64 -0.15 2.51
CA LEU A 244 15.67 -1.11 2.13
C LEU A 244 15.12 -2.54 2.04
N GLY A 245 14.24 -2.92 2.97
CA GLY A 245 13.56 -4.22 2.96
C GLY A 245 12.69 -4.39 1.71
N LEU A 246 11.91 -3.36 1.36
CA LEU A 246 11.10 -3.34 0.15
C LEU A 246 11.96 -3.49 -1.12
N GLY A 247 13.04 -2.72 -1.26
CA GLY A 247 13.95 -2.85 -2.41
C GLY A 247 14.64 -4.22 -2.49
N THR A 248 15.00 -4.81 -1.34
CA THR A 248 15.58 -6.16 -1.31
C THR A 248 14.58 -7.22 -1.75
N PHE A 249 13.32 -7.09 -1.32
CA PHE A 249 12.23 -7.97 -1.73
C PHE A 249 11.99 -7.91 -3.25
N GLU A 250 11.96 -6.70 -3.83
CA GLU A 250 11.84 -6.51 -5.29
C GLU A 250 12.99 -7.15 -6.07
N LEU A 251 14.23 -7.02 -5.57
CA LEU A 251 15.39 -7.69 -6.16
C LEU A 251 15.25 -9.21 -6.14
N ILE A 252 14.76 -9.79 -5.03
CA ILE A 252 14.50 -11.23 -4.94
C ILE A 252 13.42 -11.64 -5.95
N LEU A 253 12.30 -10.90 -6.04
CA LEU A 253 11.24 -11.18 -7.02
C LEU A 253 11.76 -11.15 -8.46
N MET A 254 12.62 -10.19 -8.77
CA MET A 254 13.25 -10.08 -10.08
C MET A 254 14.19 -11.26 -10.38
N LEU A 255 15.03 -11.66 -9.42
CA LEU A 255 15.89 -12.84 -9.56
C LEU A 255 15.08 -14.11 -9.79
N LEU A 256 13.99 -14.30 -9.05
CA LEU A 256 13.08 -15.43 -9.23
C LEU A 256 12.42 -15.41 -10.61
N ALA A 257 11.95 -14.25 -11.07
CA ALA A 257 11.37 -14.10 -12.41
C ALA A 257 12.37 -14.49 -13.51
N PHE A 258 13.62 -14.00 -13.44
CA PHE A 258 14.65 -14.37 -14.42
C PHE A 258 15.03 -15.85 -14.39
N CYS A 259 15.14 -16.43 -13.19
CA CYS A 259 15.38 -17.86 -13.04
C CYS A 259 14.25 -18.70 -13.66
N LEU A 260 12.99 -18.32 -13.41
CA LEU A 260 11.82 -18.98 -13.98
C LEU A 260 11.79 -18.84 -15.49
N SER A 261 11.94 -17.64 -16.05
CA SER A 261 12.00 -17.40 -17.50
C SER A 261 13.08 -18.24 -18.19
N LYS A 262 14.27 -18.37 -17.59
CA LYS A 262 15.35 -19.22 -18.12
C LYS A 262 15.03 -20.71 -18.04
N SER A 263 14.31 -21.14 -17.00
CA SER A 263 13.88 -22.52 -16.88
C SER A 263 12.82 -22.86 -17.94
N GLU A 264 11.88 -21.95 -18.18
CA GLU A 264 10.80 -22.08 -19.16
C GLU A 264 11.33 -22.07 -20.60
N SER A 265 12.29 -21.19 -20.92
CA SER A 265 12.91 -21.12 -22.25
C SER A 265 13.62 -22.42 -22.66
N LYS A 266 13.98 -23.28 -21.70
CA LYS A 266 14.60 -24.59 -21.98
C LYS A 266 13.57 -25.64 -22.46
N TYR A 267 12.28 -25.44 -22.16
CA TYR A 267 11.18 -26.31 -22.58
C TYR A 267 10.45 -25.79 -23.82
N GLU A 268 10.69 -24.53 -24.21
CA GLU A 268 9.89 -23.80 -25.20
C GLU A 268 10.45 -23.87 -26.63
N ASN A 269 10.29 -25.03 -27.27
CA ASN A 269 10.20 -25.11 -28.74
C ASN A 269 8.72 -25.07 -29.21
N SER A 270 7.75 -24.68 -28.36
CA SER A 270 6.33 -24.88 -28.68
C SER A 270 5.32 -23.85 -28.15
N CYS A 271 5.74 -22.72 -27.58
CA CYS A 271 4.82 -21.67 -27.10
C CYS A 271 5.22 -20.26 -27.56
N CYS A 272 5.28 -20.08 -28.88
CA CYS A 272 4.90 -18.86 -29.62
C CYS A 272 4.54 -19.30 -31.05
#